data_AF-A0A7S0Z3T7-F1
#
_entry.id   AF-A0A7S0Z3T7-F1
#
_cell.length_a   1.000
_cell.length_b   1.000
_cell.length_c   1.000
_cell.angle_alpha   90.00
_cell.angle_beta   90.00
_cell.angle_gamma   90.00
#
_symmetry.space_group_name_H-M   'P 1'
#
loop_
_entity.id
_entity.type
_entity.pdbx_description
1 polymer ?
#
loop_
_entity_poly.entity_id
_entity_poly.type
_entity_poly.pdbx_seq_one_letter_code
_entity_poly.pdbx_strand_id
1 'polypeptide(L)'
;AADDDDDDDVIVVGDTRTRCRRKRDADNIFVYAHERRVNVLNHIQPSFVVMYDPDAAFIRELEVYKAQHPDAPLKVYFMVYDTSLEEQKYLSSIKRESAAFEHLIRTKQHMAVPAEQEGRTDAQNPLPLPLPNSLARQR
;
A
#
# COMPACT_ATOMS: atom_id res chain seq x y z
N ALA A 1 40.06 0.93 28.53
CA ALA A 1 39.52 1.48 27.28
C ALA A 1 39.19 0.27 26.43
N ALA A 2 37.96 -0.22 26.57
CA ALA A 2 37.41 -1.17 25.62
C ALA A 2 36.78 -0.27 24.56
N ASP A 3 37.31 -0.35 23.35
CA ASP A 3 36.72 0.28 22.18
C ASP A 3 35.50 -0.58 21.83
N ASP A 4 34.32 -0.12 22.26
CA ASP A 4 33.03 -0.62 21.81
C ASP A 4 32.81 -0.09 20.38
N ASP A 5 33.45 -0.75 19.40
CA ASP A 5 33.03 -0.68 18.00
C ASP A 5 31.70 -1.45 17.89
N ASP A 6 30.61 -0.81 18.33
CA ASP A 6 29.25 -1.18 17.93
C ASP A 6 29.15 -0.90 16.42
N ASP A 7 29.55 -1.89 15.61
CA ASP A 7 29.30 -1.93 14.18
C ASP A 7 27.80 -1.69 13.94
N ASP A 8 27.45 -0.52 13.40
CA ASP A 8 26.09 -0.22 12.91
C ASP A 8 25.68 -1.33 11.93
N ASP A 9 24.90 -2.30 12.41
CA ASP A 9 24.44 -3.43 11.61
C ASP A 9 23.58 -2.91 10.45
N VAL A 10 24.18 -2.87 9.25
CA VAL A 10 23.42 -2.65 8.02
C VAL A 10 22.52 -3.87 7.83
N ILE A 11 21.25 -3.74 8.20
CA ILE A 11 20.23 -4.77 7.94
C ILE A 11 20.06 -4.87 6.41
N VAL A 12 20.74 -5.84 5.80
CA VAL A 12 20.65 -6.12 4.36
C VAL A 12 19.34 -6.84 4.08
N VAL A 13 18.26 -6.07 3.90
CA VAL A 13 17.00 -6.61 3.40
C VAL A 13 17.14 -6.84 1.90
N GLY A 14 17.50 -8.06 1.52
CA GLY A 14 17.62 -8.52 0.13
C GLY A 14 19.00 -8.30 -0.50
N ASP A 15 19.50 -9.32 -1.18
CA ASP A 15 20.81 -9.35 -1.82
C ASP A 15 21.10 -8.07 -2.63
N THR A 16 22.21 -7.39 -2.37
CA THR A 16 22.83 -6.53 -3.40
C THR A 16 24.34 -6.38 -3.22
N ARG A 17 25.11 -7.15 -4.01
CA ARG A 17 26.42 -6.68 -4.49
C ARG A 17 26.30 -6.32 -5.97
N THR A 18 26.35 -5.03 -6.28
CA THR A 18 26.72 -4.58 -7.64
C THR A 18 27.63 -3.37 -7.52
N ARG A 19 28.94 -3.58 -7.70
CA ARG A 19 29.90 -2.48 -7.83
C ARG A 19 29.68 -1.78 -9.17
N CYS A 20 29.21 -0.54 -9.15
CA CYS A 20 29.21 0.30 -10.34
C CYS A 20 30.61 0.89 -10.56
N ARG A 21 31.21 0.68 -11.75
CA ARG A 21 32.55 1.19 -12.12
C ARG A 21 32.54 2.62 -12.68
N ARG A 22 31.42 3.35 -12.65
CA ARG A 22 31.31 4.67 -13.30
C ARG A 22 31.67 5.81 -12.32
N LYS A 23 32.52 6.73 -12.78
CA LYS A 23 32.87 8.00 -12.11
C LYS A 23 31.58 8.77 -11.82
N ARG A 24 31.45 9.28 -10.59
CA ARG A 24 30.26 10.00 -10.12
C ARG A 24 30.33 11.47 -10.57
N ASP A 25 29.41 11.86 -11.43
CA ASP A 25 29.05 13.27 -11.60
C ASP A 25 28.19 13.64 -10.37
N ALA A 26 28.68 14.55 -9.53
CA ALA A 26 28.02 14.94 -8.27
C ALA A 26 26.77 15.81 -8.48
N ASP A 27 26.49 16.20 -9.73
CA ASP A 27 25.43 17.16 -10.10
C ASP A 27 24.02 16.54 -10.08
N ASN A 28 23.90 15.24 -9.81
CA ASN A 28 22.63 14.50 -9.82
C ASN A 28 22.07 14.22 -8.42
N ILE A 29 22.51 14.94 -7.38
CA ILE A 29 21.99 14.79 -6.02
C ILE A 29 20.82 15.76 -5.82
N PHE A 30 19.64 15.21 -5.61
CA PHE A 30 18.43 15.98 -5.36
C PHE A 30 17.94 15.74 -3.92
N VAL A 31 17.73 16.82 -3.16
CA VAL A 31 17.25 16.78 -1.77
C VAL A 31 15.79 17.20 -1.74
N TYR A 32 14.93 16.35 -1.18
CA TYR A 32 13.50 16.60 -1.07
C TYR A 32 13.03 16.55 0.38
N ALA A 33 12.26 17.56 0.78
CA ALA A 33 11.49 17.51 2.01
C ALA A 33 10.13 16.86 1.72
N HIS A 34 9.80 15.82 2.50
CA HIS A 34 8.60 15.01 2.29
C HIS A 34 7.27 15.79 2.40
N GLU A 35 7.29 16.99 3.01
CA GLU A 35 6.09 17.84 3.17
C GLU A 35 5.47 18.30 1.84
N ARG A 36 6.21 18.24 0.72
CA ARG A 36 5.70 18.61 -0.60
C ARG A 36 5.41 17.39 -1.44
N ARG A 37 4.14 17.02 -1.54
CA ARG A 37 3.60 16.01 -2.48
C ARG A 37 3.64 16.52 -3.92
N VAL A 38 4.84 16.63 -4.48
CA VAL A 38 5.04 16.84 -5.91
C VAL A 38 5.35 15.47 -6.52
N ASN A 39 4.94 15.19 -7.76
CA ASN A 39 5.27 13.96 -8.50
C ASN A 39 6.76 13.92 -8.87
N VAL A 40 7.63 14.03 -7.87
CA VAL A 40 9.08 14.19 -8.01
C VAL A 40 9.69 12.96 -8.67
N LEU A 41 9.19 11.78 -8.34
CA LEU A 41 9.68 10.50 -8.87
C LEU A 41 9.57 10.44 -10.41
N ASN A 42 8.48 10.95 -10.97
CA ASN A 42 8.26 10.94 -12.42
C ASN A 42 9.16 11.92 -13.19
N HIS A 43 9.60 13.01 -12.54
CA HIS A 43 10.44 14.02 -13.18
C HIS A 43 11.92 13.64 -13.15
N ILE A 44 12.38 13.05 -12.04
CA ILE A 44 13.80 12.75 -11.82
C ILE A 44 14.16 11.36 -12.31
N GLN A 45 13.21 10.42 -12.21
CA GLN A 45 13.43 9.01 -12.50
C GLN A 45 14.69 8.44 -11.82
N PRO A 46 14.76 8.48 -10.47
CA PRO A 46 15.97 8.09 -9.76
C PRO A 46 16.24 6.58 -9.86
N SER A 47 17.52 6.21 -10.00
CA SER A 47 17.96 4.80 -9.87
C SER A 47 18.33 4.42 -8.43
N PHE A 48 18.71 5.41 -7.62
CA PHE A 48 19.11 5.23 -6.22
C PHE A 48 18.36 6.25 -5.37
N VAL A 49 17.79 5.79 -4.26
CA VAL A 49 17.07 6.62 -3.29
C VAL A 49 17.65 6.36 -1.91
N VAL A 50 17.97 7.41 -1.17
CA VAL A 50 18.39 7.33 0.23
C VAL A 50 17.34 8.05 1.05
N MET A 51 16.70 7.34 1.97
CA MET A 51 15.66 7.85 2.84
C MET A 51 16.25 8.15 4.21
N TYR A 52 16.16 9.42 4.63
CA TYR A 52 16.64 9.88 5.94
C TYR A 52 15.63 9.57 7.07
N ASP A 53 14.35 9.90 6.87
CA ASP A 53 13.26 9.50 7.78
C ASP A 53 12.34 8.53 7.02
N PRO A 54 12.21 7.26 7.42
CA PRO A 54 11.35 6.31 6.75
C PRO A 54 9.87 6.59 7.02
N ASP A 55 9.16 7.07 6.01
CA ASP A 55 7.70 7.19 6.04
C ASP A 55 7.01 6.12 5.19
N ALA A 56 5.96 5.51 5.76
CA ALA A 56 5.20 4.44 5.13
C ALA A 56 4.45 4.93 3.85
N ALA A 57 4.02 6.19 3.80
CA ALA A 57 3.34 6.70 2.61
C ALA A 57 4.31 6.86 1.44
N PHE A 58 5.54 7.33 1.69
CA PHE A 58 6.56 7.46 0.65
C PHE A 58 7.02 6.10 0.11
N ILE A 59 7.19 5.10 0.97
CA ILE A 59 7.56 3.75 0.54
C ILE A 59 6.53 3.19 -0.44
N ARG A 60 5.22 3.37 -0.16
CA ARG A 60 4.15 2.98 -1.07
C ARG A 60 4.20 3.73 -2.41
N GLU A 61 4.57 5.00 -2.39
CA GLU A 61 4.77 5.77 -3.62
C GLU A 61 5.91 5.20 -4.47
N LEU A 62 7.02 4.81 -3.83
CA LEU A 62 8.14 4.13 -4.50
C LEU A 62 7.75 2.77 -5.07
N GLU A 63 6.94 1.99 -4.35
CA GLU A 63 6.39 0.72 -4.84
C GLU A 63 5.55 0.92 -6.11
N VAL A 64 4.67 1.92 -6.10
CA VAL A 64 3.85 2.26 -7.27
C VAL A 64 4.71 2.77 -8.42
N TYR A 65 5.72 3.60 -8.15
CA TYR A 65 6.66 4.07 -9.17
C TYR A 65 7.44 2.91 -9.79
N LYS A 66 7.88 1.93 -8.99
CA LYS A 66 8.55 0.73 -9.48
C LYS A 66 7.60 -0.17 -10.29
N ALA A 67 6.34 -0.26 -9.90
CA ALA A 67 5.32 -0.97 -10.67
C ALA A 67 5.03 -0.32 -12.03
N GLN A 68 5.09 1.02 -12.12
CA GLN A 68 4.95 1.77 -13.36
C GLN A 68 6.17 1.63 -14.28
N HIS A 69 7.37 1.45 -13.71
CA HIS A 69 8.63 1.34 -14.45
C HIS A 69 9.35 0.02 -14.14
N PRO A 70 8.84 -1.12 -14.65
CA PRO A 70 9.45 -2.42 -14.39
C PRO A 70 10.89 -2.51 -14.90
N ASP A 71 11.20 -1.82 -16.01
CA ASP A 71 12.52 -1.84 -16.67
C ASP A 71 13.59 -1.01 -15.96
N ALA A 72 13.21 -0.06 -15.11
CA ALA A 72 14.14 0.83 -14.42
C ALA A 72 14.63 0.19 -13.10
N PRO A 73 15.95 0.01 -12.89
CA PRO A 73 16.45 -0.47 -11.60
C PRO A 73 16.31 0.61 -10.53
N LEU A 74 15.56 0.33 -9.48
CA LEU A 74 15.38 1.20 -8.31
C LEU A 74 16.00 0.53 -7.09
N LYS A 75 16.96 1.19 -6.44
CA LYS A 75 17.58 0.75 -5.19
C LYS A 75 17.29 1.76 -4.09
N VAL A 76 16.68 1.30 -3.01
CA VAL A 76 16.29 2.13 -1.88
C VAL A 76 17.17 1.77 -0.68
N TYR A 77 17.76 2.78 -0.06
CA TYR A 77 18.54 2.66 1.17
C TYR A 77 17.84 3.45 2.26
N PHE A 78 17.73 2.85 3.44
CA PHE A 78 17.18 3.50 4.63
C PHE A 78 18.33 3.89 5.55
N MET A 79 18.31 5.12 6.04
CA MET A 79 19.13 5.54 7.17
C MET A 79 18.24 5.47 8.40
N VAL A 80 18.44 4.46 9.23
CA VAL A 80 17.69 4.30 10.48
C VAL A 80 18.70 4.04 11.58
N TYR A 81 18.60 4.81 12.66
CA TYR A 81 19.37 4.57 13.87
C TYR A 81 18.70 3.49 14.70
N ASP A 82 19.47 2.52 15.19
CA ASP A 82 18.96 1.48 16.08
C ASP A 82 18.43 2.11 17.38
N THR A 83 17.35 1.55 17.93
CA THR A 83 16.65 2.02 19.14
C THR A 83 16.12 3.46 19.10
N SER A 84 15.99 4.05 17.91
CA SER A 84 15.57 5.44 17.75
C SER A 84 14.05 5.64 17.75
N LEU A 85 13.63 6.87 18.01
CA LEU A 85 12.22 7.28 17.87
C LEU A 85 11.72 7.19 16.42
N GLU A 86 12.61 7.37 15.45
CA GLU A 86 12.28 7.29 14.02
C GLU A 86 11.87 5.87 13.64
N GLU A 87 12.65 4.87 14.08
CA GLU A 87 12.31 3.46 13.91
C GLU A 87 10.97 3.13 14.58
N GLN A 88 10.82 3.48 15.86
CA GLN A 88 9.61 3.19 16.60
C GLN A 88 8.37 3.85 15.97
N LYS A 89 8.49 5.09 15.48
CA LYS A 89 7.42 5.81 14.78
C LYS A 89 7.00 5.06 13.52
N TYR A 90 7.97 4.62 12.71
CA TYR A 90 7.71 3.84 11.51
C TYR A 90 7.01 2.51 11.84
N LEU A 91 7.56 1.71 12.76
CA LEU A 91 6.99 0.43 13.18
C LEU A 91 5.58 0.58 13.76
N SER A 92 5.36 1.62 14.56
CA SER A 92 4.05 1.90 15.17
C SER A 92 3.01 2.29 14.12
N SER A 93 3.41 3.06 13.10
CA SER A 93 2.54 3.43 11.98
C SER A 93 2.05 2.18 11.22
N ILE A 94 2.99 1.29 10.86
CA ILE A 94 2.67 0.03 10.17
C ILE A 94 1.79 -0.88 11.02
N LYS A 95 2.09 -1.03 12.32
CA LYS A 95 1.27 -1.84 13.24
C LYS A 95 -0.15 -1.30 13.36
N ARG A 96 -0.30 0.03 13.49
CA ARG A 96 -1.61 0.69 13.58
C ARG A 96 -2.42 0.47 12.30
N GLU A 97 -1.79 0.60 11.15
CA GLU A 97 -2.44 0.40 9.86
C GLU A 97 -2.87 -1.07 9.67
N SER A 98 -2.00 -2.02 9.98
CA SER A 98 -2.33 -3.46 9.94
C SER A 98 -3.51 -3.78 10.86
N ALA A 99 -3.49 -3.29 12.09
CA ALA A 99 -4.59 -3.51 13.03
C ALA A 99 -5.92 -2.88 12.56
N ALA A 100 -5.86 -1.71 11.91
CA ALA A 100 -7.04 -1.07 11.35
C ALA A 100 -7.64 -1.89 10.19
N PHE A 101 -6.80 -2.45 9.31
CA PHE A 101 -7.26 -3.32 8.24
C PHE A 101 -7.83 -4.63 8.75
N GLU A 102 -7.17 -5.28 9.72
CA GLU A 102 -7.70 -6.48 10.36
C GLU A 102 -9.06 -6.24 11.00
N HIS A 103 -9.22 -5.10 11.70
CA HIS A 103 -10.49 -4.72 12.29
C HIS A 103 -11.56 -4.56 11.20
N LEU A 104 -11.27 -3.84 10.12
CA LEU A 104 -12.20 -3.65 9.01
C LEU A 104 -12.62 -4.97 8.36
N ILE A 105 -11.67 -5.89 8.15
CA ILE A 105 -11.93 -7.22 7.60
C ILE A 105 -12.85 -8.01 8.53
N ARG A 106 -12.57 -8.02 9.84
CA ARG A 106 -13.41 -8.70 10.85
C ARG A 106 -14.81 -8.09 10.89
N THR A 107 -14.94 -6.78 10.95
CA THR A 107 -16.27 -6.13 10.96
C THR A 107 -17.05 -6.47 9.69
N LYS A 108 -16.43 -6.37 8.52
CA LYS A 108 -17.08 -6.71 7.23
C LYS A 108 -17.51 -8.18 7.17
N GLN A 109 -16.67 -9.10 7.66
CA GLN A 109 -16.99 -10.52 7.79
C GLN A 109 -18.30 -10.75 8.57
N HIS A 110 -18.47 -10.08 9.71
CA HIS A 110 -19.63 -10.29 10.58
C HIS A 110 -20.89 -9.55 10.08
N MET A 111 -20.76 -8.60 9.16
CA MET A 111 -21.87 -7.90 8.51
C MET A 111 -22.46 -8.67 7.31
N ALA A 112 -21.85 -9.79 6.90
CA ALA A 112 -22.41 -10.66 5.87
C ALA A 112 -23.61 -11.42 6.43
N VAL A 113 -24.82 -10.86 6.26
CA VAL A 113 -26.08 -11.54 6.55
C VAL A 113 -26.20 -12.77 5.64
N PRO A 114 -26.40 -13.99 6.17
CA PRO A 114 -26.66 -15.16 5.35
C PRO A 114 -27.87 -14.90 4.44
N ALA A 115 -27.75 -15.20 3.15
CA ALA A 115 -28.83 -15.04 2.16
C ALA A 115 -30.14 -15.76 2.56
N GLU A 116 -30.06 -16.69 3.51
CA GLU A 116 -31.16 -17.49 4.04
C GLU A 116 -32.02 -16.73 5.07
N GLN A 117 -31.58 -15.55 5.52
CA GLN A 117 -32.35 -14.64 6.37
C GLN A 117 -33.20 -13.63 5.60
N GLU A 118 -33.23 -13.66 4.26
CA GLU A 118 -34.27 -12.97 3.51
C GLU A 118 -35.58 -13.78 3.58
N GLY A 119 -36.04 -14.00 4.81
CA GLY A 119 -37.40 -14.43 5.16
C GLY A 119 -38.42 -13.32 4.90
N ARG A 120 -38.30 -12.62 3.76
CA ARG A 120 -39.48 -12.02 3.14
C ARG A 120 -40.24 -13.17 2.53
N THR A 121 -41.11 -13.74 3.35
CA THR A 121 -42.24 -14.49 2.86
C THR A 121 -42.93 -13.63 1.80
N ASP A 122 -42.86 -14.06 0.54
CA ASP A 122 -43.72 -13.57 -0.55
C ASP A 122 -45.20 -13.93 -0.32
N ALA A 123 -45.64 -14.04 0.95
CA ALA A 123 -46.98 -14.39 1.37
C ALA A 123 -47.95 -13.20 1.32
N GLN A 124 -47.47 -11.99 1.01
CA GLN A 124 -48.30 -10.79 0.91
C GLN A 124 -48.17 -10.09 -0.45
N ASN A 125 -48.21 -10.86 -1.54
CA ASN A 125 -48.69 -10.30 -2.81
C ASN A 125 -49.92 -11.11 -3.24
N PRO A 126 -51.15 -10.70 -2.88
CA PRO A 126 -52.33 -11.32 -3.47
C PRO A 126 -52.25 -11.05 -4.98
N LEU A 127 -52.03 -12.13 -5.72
CA LEU A 127 -51.93 -12.18 -7.18
C LEU A 127 -52.90 -11.18 -7.84
N PRO A 128 -52.47 -10.40 -8.87
CA PRO A 128 -53.42 -9.65 -9.67
C PRO A 128 -54.31 -10.67 -10.40
N LEU A 129 -55.62 -10.52 -10.20
CA LEU A 129 -56.68 -11.40 -10.72
C LEU A 129 -56.47 -11.74 -12.21
N PRO A 130 -56.73 -13.00 -12.63
CA PRO A 130 -56.62 -13.37 -14.04
C PRO A 130 -57.65 -12.60 -14.87
N LEU A 131 -57.19 -12.00 -15.97
CA LEU A 131 -58.01 -11.24 -16.90
C LEU A 131 -59.08 -12.15 -17.55
N PRO A 132 -60.30 -11.64 -17.79
CA PRO A 132 -61.39 -12.43 -18.33
C PRO A 132 -61.11 -12.86 -19.79
N ASN A 133 -61.38 -14.13 -20.09
CA ASN A 133 -61.23 -14.73 -21.41
C ASN A 133 -61.97 -13.91 -22.48
N SER A 134 -61.20 -13.39 -23.44
CA SER A 134 -61.73 -12.73 -24.63
C SER A 134 -62.36 -13.76 -25.57
N LEU A 135 -63.65 -14.03 -25.38
CA LEU A 135 -64.51 -14.60 -26.42
C LEU A 135 -64.76 -13.54 -27.49
N ALA A 136 -63.81 -13.38 -28.42
CA ALA A 136 -64.02 -12.58 -29.62
C ALA A 136 -63.11 -13.03 -30.77
N ARG A 137 -63.34 -14.25 -31.27
CA ARG A 137 -63.07 -14.53 -32.69
C ARG A 137 -63.85 -15.75 -33.17
N GLN A 138 -65.09 -15.50 -33.58
CA GLN A 138 -65.77 -16.32 -34.57
C GLN A 138 -66.50 -15.39 -35.54
N ARG A 139 -65.83 -15.09 -36.65
CA ARG A 139 -66.39 -14.93 -37.99
C ARG A 139 -65.26 -14.91 -39.00
#